data_AF-A0A943THS9-F1
#
_entry.id   AF-A0A943THS9-F1
#
_cell.length_a   1.000
_cell.length_b   1.000
_cell.length_c   1.000
_cell.angle_alpha   90.00
_cell.angle_beta   90.00
_cell.angle_gamma   90.00
#
_symmetry.space_group_name_H-M   'P 1'
#
loop_
_entity.id
_entity.type
_entity.pdbx_description
1 polymer ?
#
loop_
_entity_poly.entity_id
_entity_poly.type
_entity_poly.pdbx_seq_one_letter_code
_entity_poly.pdbx_strand_id
1 'polypeptide(L)'
;MSEKKQSISAIREIFAAASETELPALYLEYEEDSRAGVQNLIQKYQKQEEALKKERERTEQMKIYEHKYEDLGWICGIDEVGRGPLAGPVVAGAVILPHDSKILYLNDSKQLTAKKRGELYDVIMREAVAVGIGYASPARIDEINILQATYEAMREAISKLSVKPDVLLNDAVKIPQVDIRQVPIIKGDAKSVSIAAASIVAKVTRDRLMEEYDKVLPGYGFASNKGYGSAEHIAALKEIGPSPIHRQSFIGHFV
;
A
#
# COMPACT_ATOMS: atom_id res chain seq x y z
N MET A 1 -0.83 -16.46 55.34
CA MET A 1 0.28 -16.69 54.38
C MET A 1 0.10 -15.67 53.27
N SER A 2 1.06 -14.76 53.09
CA SER A 2 1.02 -13.81 51.97
C SER A 2 1.23 -14.59 50.68
N GLU A 3 0.20 -14.73 49.85
CA GLU A 3 0.37 -15.23 48.49
C GLU A 3 1.43 -14.37 47.81
N LYS A 4 2.53 -15.01 47.40
CA LYS A 4 3.60 -14.34 46.67
C LYS A 4 3.00 -13.84 45.36
N LYS A 5 2.65 -12.55 45.30
CA LYS A 5 2.21 -11.89 44.07
C LYS A 5 3.23 -12.21 42.96
N GLN A 6 2.74 -12.67 41.82
CA GLN A 6 3.58 -13.01 40.66
C GLN A 6 4.47 -11.82 40.27
N SER A 7 5.66 -12.10 39.73
CA SER A 7 6.56 -11.04 39.28
C SER A 7 5.96 -10.33 38.07
N ILE A 8 6.27 -9.04 37.89
CA ILE A 8 5.80 -8.28 36.71
C ILE A 8 6.30 -8.91 35.39
N SER A 9 7.46 -9.57 35.40
CA SER A 9 7.98 -10.26 34.22
C SER A 9 7.07 -11.43 33.83
N ALA A 10 6.67 -12.24 34.82
CA ALA A 10 5.75 -13.36 34.58
C ALA A 10 4.39 -12.87 34.08
N ILE A 11 3.85 -11.79 34.66
CA ILE A 11 2.57 -11.21 34.21
C ILE A 11 2.71 -10.69 32.77
N ARG A 12 3.83 -10.06 32.39
CA ARG A 12 4.08 -9.64 31.01
C ARG A 12 4.09 -10.79 30.02
N GLU A 13 4.68 -11.93 30.40
CA GLU A 13 4.70 -13.13 29.57
C GLU A 13 3.30 -13.70 29.38
N ILE A 14 2.48 -13.72 30.44
CA ILE A 14 1.07 -14.15 30.37
C ILE A 14 0.29 -13.27 29.39
N PHE A 15 0.35 -11.95 29.56
CA PHE A 15 -0.33 -11.00 28.65
C PHE A 15 0.18 -11.11 27.21
N ALA A 16 1.47 -11.37 27.00
CA ALA A 16 2.05 -11.51 25.67
C ALA A 16 1.65 -12.82 24.96
N ALA A 17 1.34 -13.86 25.73
CA ALA A 17 0.87 -15.15 25.22
C ALA A 17 -0.65 -15.23 25.05
N ALA A 18 -1.39 -14.31 25.68
CA ALA A 18 -2.85 -14.30 25.66
C ALA A 18 -3.42 -13.92 24.29
N SER A 19 -4.48 -14.61 23.89
CA SER A 19 -5.33 -14.23 22.77
C SER A 19 -6.26 -13.07 23.11
N GLU A 20 -6.82 -12.40 22.09
CA GLU A 20 -7.81 -11.33 22.26
C GLU A 20 -9.00 -11.75 23.13
N THR A 21 -9.40 -13.03 23.09
CA THR A 21 -10.50 -13.57 23.89
C THR A 21 -10.16 -13.81 25.35
N GLU A 22 -8.86 -13.93 25.68
CA GLU A 22 -8.38 -14.19 27.04
C GLU A 22 -8.04 -12.90 27.80
N LEU A 23 -7.72 -11.81 27.08
CA LEU A 23 -7.37 -10.51 27.66
C LEU A 23 -8.41 -9.97 28.65
N PRO A 24 -9.74 -10.05 28.42
CA PRO A 24 -10.72 -9.57 29.39
C PRO A 24 -10.64 -10.27 30.74
N ALA A 25 -10.37 -11.59 30.75
CA ALA A 25 -10.23 -12.35 31.99
C ALA A 25 -8.95 -11.93 32.74
N LEU A 26 -7.85 -11.70 32.02
CA LEU A 26 -6.59 -11.23 32.60
C LEU A 26 -6.72 -9.81 33.18
N TYR A 27 -7.51 -8.93 32.57
CA TYR A 27 -7.77 -7.61 33.14
C TYR A 27 -8.42 -7.72 34.52
N LEU A 28 -9.46 -8.56 34.65
CA LEU A 28 -10.14 -8.80 35.92
C LEU A 28 -9.23 -9.47 36.95
N GLU A 29 -8.41 -10.45 36.53
CA GLU A 29 -7.49 -11.16 37.41
C GLU A 29 -6.45 -10.23 38.06
N TYR A 30 -5.96 -9.25 37.32
CA TYR A 30 -4.90 -8.35 37.79
C TYR A 30 -5.39 -6.92 38.13
N GLU A 31 -6.70 -6.65 38.08
CA GLU A 31 -7.29 -5.33 38.33
C GLU A 31 -6.94 -4.78 39.72
N GLU A 32 -7.01 -5.64 40.74
CA GLU A 32 -6.72 -5.32 42.15
C GLU A 32 -5.20 -5.19 42.44
N ASP A 33 -4.33 -5.44 41.46
CA ASP A 33 -2.89 -5.31 41.63
C ASP A 33 -2.44 -3.84 41.50
N SER A 34 -2.41 -3.12 42.62
CA SER A 34 -2.02 -1.70 42.68
C SER A 34 -0.57 -1.37 42.27
N ARG A 35 0.27 -2.36 41.92
CA ARG A 35 1.63 -2.09 41.45
C ARG A 35 1.56 -1.32 40.12
N ALA A 36 2.14 -0.12 40.09
CA ALA A 36 2.10 0.78 38.93
C ALA A 36 2.51 0.09 37.60
N GLY A 37 3.48 -0.82 37.64
CA GLY A 37 3.90 -1.56 36.45
C GLY A 37 2.86 -2.55 35.90
N VAL A 38 2.03 -3.15 36.75
CA VAL A 38 0.93 -4.06 36.35
C VAL A 38 -0.24 -3.23 35.82
N GLN A 39 -0.60 -2.16 36.50
CA GLN A 39 -1.64 -1.21 36.04
C GLN A 39 -1.28 -0.60 34.68
N ASN A 40 -0.04 -0.16 34.50
CA ASN A 40 0.44 0.36 33.20
C ASN A 40 0.44 -0.72 32.09
N LEU A 41 0.65 -2.00 32.46
CA LEU A 41 0.58 -3.10 31.51
C LEU A 41 -0.87 -3.33 31.04
N ILE A 42 -1.82 -3.40 31.98
CA ILE A 42 -3.26 -3.51 31.68
C ILE A 42 -3.70 -2.36 30.78
N GLN A 43 -3.41 -1.11 31.17
CA GLN A 43 -3.76 0.07 30.37
C GLN A 43 -3.15 0.04 28.96
N LYS A 44 -1.91 -0.45 28.82
CA LYS A 44 -1.27 -0.62 27.51
C LYS A 44 -2.06 -1.57 26.62
N TYR A 45 -2.43 -2.75 27.13
CA TYR A 45 -3.16 -3.75 26.34
C TYR A 45 -4.60 -3.29 26.03
N GLN A 46 -5.30 -2.67 26.99
CA GLN A 46 -6.62 -2.07 26.76
C GLN A 46 -6.57 -1.01 25.64
N LYS A 47 -5.56 -0.13 25.65
CA LYS A 47 -5.36 0.87 24.60
C LYS A 47 -5.04 0.24 23.25
N GLN A 48 -4.30 -0.88 23.23
CA GLN A 48 -4.00 -1.62 22.00
C GLN A 48 -5.26 -2.28 21.42
N GLU A 49 -6.11 -2.88 22.25
CA GLU A 49 -7.41 -3.44 21.82
C GLU A 49 -8.34 -2.34 21.29
N GLU A 50 -8.44 -1.21 21.99
CA GLU A 50 -9.28 -0.09 21.53
C GLU A 50 -8.79 0.44 20.16
N ALA A 51 -7.47 0.59 19.99
CA ALA A 51 -6.88 1.00 18.72
C ALA A 51 -7.12 -0.03 17.62
N LEU A 52 -7.01 -1.32 17.92
CA LEU A 52 -7.28 -2.40 16.97
C LEU A 52 -8.75 -2.44 16.56
N LYS A 53 -9.68 -2.27 17.51
CA LYS A 53 -11.12 -2.18 17.25
C LYS A 53 -11.43 -1.01 16.32
N LYS A 54 -10.91 0.18 16.61
CA LYS A 54 -11.04 1.36 15.75
C LYS A 54 -10.49 1.12 14.35
N GLU A 55 -9.36 0.42 14.24
CA GLU A 55 -8.78 0.08 12.95
C GLU A 55 -9.65 -0.91 12.15
N ARG A 56 -10.24 -1.91 12.81
CA ARG A 56 -11.20 -2.83 12.17
C ARG A 56 -12.42 -2.06 11.65
N GLU A 57 -12.99 -1.18 12.46
CA GLU A 57 -14.12 -0.32 12.07
C GLU A 57 -13.76 0.59 10.88
N ARG A 58 -12.57 1.22 10.92
CA ARG A 58 -12.08 2.06 9.80
C ARG A 58 -11.91 1.25 8.52
N THR A 59 -11.30 0.07 8.62
CA THR A 59 -11.08 -0.81 7.46
C THR A 59 -12.41 -1.28 6.88
N GLU A 60 -13.39 -1.60 7.72
CA GLU A 60 -14.73 -1.98 7.27
C GLU A 60 -15.45 -0.82 6.56
N GLN A 61 -15.33 0.41 7.07
CA GLN A 61 -15.85 1.60 6.39
C GLN A 61 -15.22 1.81 5.00
N MET A 62 -13.96 1.42 4.82
CA MET A 62 -13.29 1.44 3.51
C MET A 62 -13.73 0.31 2.57
N LYS A 63 -14.53 -0.66 3.02
CA LYS A 63 -15.06 -1.73 2.16
C LYS A 63 -16.40 -1.37 1.52
N ILE A 64 -16.83 -0.12 1.58
CA ILE A 64 -18.15 0.31 1.08
C ILE A 64 -18.38 -0.07 -0.40
N TYR A 65 -17.34 -0.02 -1.23
CA TYR A 65 -17.44 -0.40 -2.63
C TYR A 65 -17.30 -1.90 -2.84
N GLU A 66 -16.45 -2.57 -2.06
CA GLU A 66 -16.35 -4.02 -2.04
C GLU A 66 -17.71 -4.66 -1.71
N HIS A 67 -18.36 -4.25 -0.63
CA HIS A 67 -19.70 -4.74 -0.26
C HIS A 67 -20.77 -4.40 -1.29
N LYS A 68 -20.69 -3.21 -1.90
CA LYS A 68 -21.67 -2.81 -2.92
C LYS A 68 -21.66 -3.73 -4.15
N TYR A 69 -20.54 -4.37 -4.44
CA TYR A 69 -20.36 -5.18 -5.65
C TYR A 69 -20.00 -6.63 -5.37
N GLU A 70 -20.05 -7.09 -4.11
CA GLU A 70 -19.60 -8.43 -3.71
C GLU A 70 -20.39 -9.56 -4.38
N ASP A 71 -21.68 -9.34 -4.64
CA ASP A 71 -22.56 -10.29 -5.33
C ASP A 71 -22.23 -10.47 -6.82
N LEU A 72 -21.37 -9.62 -7.39
CA LEU A 72 -21.01 -9.67 -8.80
C LEU A 72 -19.80 -10.58 -9.09
N GLY A 73 -19.16 -11.13 -8.06
CA GLY A 73 -17.97 -11.98 -8.19
C GLY A 73 -16.67 -11.25 -7.81
N TRP A 74 -15.61 -11.46 -8.58
CA TRP A 74 -14.28 -10.96 -8.23
C TRP A 74 -14.13 -9.47 -8.45
N ILE A 75 -13.76 -8.76 -7.38
CA ILE A 75 -13.50 -7.33 -7.38
C ILE A 75 -12.00 -7.09 -7.43
N CYS A 76 -11.55 -6.30 -8.40
CA CYS A 76 -10.16 -5.89 -8.54
C CYS A 76 -10.03 -4.38 -8.27
N GLY A 77 -9.14 -3.99 -7.37
CA GLY A 77 -8.70 -2.61 -7.24
C GLY A 77 -7.56 -2.31 -8.20
N ILE A 78 -7.53 -1.09 -8.75
CA ILE A 78 -6.48 -0.62 -9.66
C ILE A 78 -6.04 0.78 -9.27
N ASP A 79 -4.72 0.99 -9.21
CA ASP A 79 -4.09 2.30 -9.01
C ASP A 79 -2.74 2.38 -9.72
N GLU A 80 -2.27 3.61 -9.99
CA GLU A 80 -0.99 3.89 -10.60
C GLU A 80 -0.05 4.74 -9.73
N VAL A 81 1.25 4.59 -9.97
CA VAL A 81 2.28 5.45 -9.40
C VAL A 81 3.28 5.89 -10.46
N GLY A 82 3.87 7.05 -10.25
CA GLY A 82 4.96 7.52 -11.10
C GLY A 82 4.50 8.35 -12.29
N ARG A 83 3.36 9.05 -12.21
CA ARG A 83 2.96 9.97 -13.28
C ARG A 83 3.76 11.27 -13.34
N GLY A 84 4.06 11.87 -12.20
CA GLY A 84 4.79 13.15 -12.10
C GLY A 84 6.33 13.12 -12.19
N PRO A 85 7.05 12.03 -11.87
CA PRO A 85 8.51 11.96 -11.97
C PRO A 85 9.09 12.32 -13.34
N LEU A 86 10.29 12.90 -13.34
CA LEU A 86 11.08 13.19 -14.53
C LEU A 86 11.73 11.92 -15.11
N ALA A 87 11.94 10.90 -14.28
CA ALA A 87 12.60 9.65 -14.63
C ALA A 87 11.86 8.40 -14.11
N GLY A 88 12.11 7.29 -14.79
CA GLY A 88 11.56 5.97 -14.50
C GLY A 88 10.16 5.76 -15.11
N PRO A 89 9.64 4.52 -15.04
CA PRO A 89 8.34 4.18 -15.62
C PRO A 89 7.17 4.73 -14.81
N VAL A 90 5.98 4.69 -15.41
CA VAL A 90 4.71 4.61 -14.67
C VAL A 90 4.42 3.13 -14.40
N VAL A 91 3.96 2.83 -13.20
CA VAL A 91 3.66 1.46 -12.74
C VAL A 91 2.22 1.42 -12.27
N ALA A 92 1.46 0.43 -12.70
CA ALA A 92 0.10 0.18 -12.23
C ALA A 92 0.04 -1.16 -11.49
N GLY A 93 -0.72 -1.19 -10.40
CA GLY A 93 -1.06 -2.40 -9.67
C GLY A 93 -2.51 -2.77 -9.91
N ALA A 94 -2.80 -4.06 -10.03
CA ALA A 94 -4.13 -4.63 -10.04
C ALA A 94 -4.18 -5.73 -8.96
N VAL A 95 -5.11 -5.64 -8.01
CA VAL A 95 -5.18 -6.56 -6.86
C VAL A 95 -6.60 -7.05 -6.65
N ILE A 96 -6.77 -8.36 -6.58
CA ILE A 96 -8.01 -9.03 -6.15
C ILE A 96 -7.76 -9.59 -4.75
N LEU A 97 -8.50 -9.08 -3.77
CA LEU A 97 -8.47 -9.58 -2.40
C LEU A 97 -9.53 -10.69 -2.20
N PRO A 98 -9.34 -11.61 -1.24
CA PRO A 98 -10.40 -12.52 -0.82
C PRO A 98 -11.63 -11.74 -0.34
N HIS A 99 -12.84 -12.30 -0.54
CA HIS A 99 -14.09 -11.68 -0.10
C HIS A 99 -14.10 -11.38 1.41
N ASP A 100 -13.51 -12.26 2.21
CA ASP A 100 -13.41 -12.14 3.67
C ASP A 100 -12.09 -11.51 4.13
N SER A 101 -11.37 -10.79 3.25
CA SER A 101 -10.06 -10.20 3.54
C SER A 101 -10.05 -9.42 4.86
N LYS A 102 -9.06 -9.76 5.70
CA LYS A 102 -8.85 -9.17 7.04
C LYS A 102 -7.57 -8.33 7.10
N ILE A 103 -7.01 -7.96 5.96
CA ILE A 103 -5.80 -7.13 5.92
C ILE A 103 -6.14 -5.75 6.48
N LEU A 104 -5.61 -5.46 7.66
CA LEU A 104 -5.77 -4.17 8.33
C LEU A 104 -4.71 -3.17 7.88
N TYR A 105 -4.93 -1.90 8.19
CA TYR A 105 -4.01 -0.79 7.91
C TYR A 105 -3.83 -0.47 6.42
N LEU A 106 -4.64 -1.05 5.54
CA LEU A 106 -4.73 -0.62 4.14
C LEU A 106 -5.28 0.82 4.11
N ASN A 107 -4.53 1.71 3.45
CA ASN A 107 -4.85 3.11 3.31
C ASN A 107 -4.07 3.68 2.11
N ASP A 108 -4.30 4.95 1.79
CA ASP A 108 -3.47 5.72 0.83
C ASP A 108 -1.98 5.48 1.12
N SER A 109 -1.27 4.97 0.11
CA SER A 109 0.13 4.58 0.20
C SER A 109 1.02 5.75 0.65
N LYS A 110 0.62 7.00 0.37
CA LYS A 110 1.36 8.22 0.77
C LYS A 110 1.22 8.52 2.27
N GLN A 111 0.15 8.05 2.92
CA GLN A 111 -0.07 8.20 4.36
C GLN A 111 0.68 7.14 5.18
N LEU A 112 1.20 6.10 4.52
CA LEU A 112 1.95 5.03 5.16
C LEU A 112 3.45 5.29 5.13
N THR A 113 4.16 4.82 6.16
CA THR A 113 5.63 4.82 6.15
C THR A 113 6.16 3.79 5.15
N ALA A 114 7.39 3.98 4.64
CA ALA A 114 7.99 3.02 3.71
C ALA A 114 8.09 1.61 4.31
N LYS A 115 8.42 1.50 5.60
CA LYS A 115 8.43 0.23 6.33
C LYS A 115 7.06 -0.43 6.34
N LYS A 116 6.00 0.32 6.73
CA LYS A 116 4.64 -0.23 6.81
C LYS A 116 4.11 -0.63 5.43
N ARG A 117 4.44 0.13 4.38
CA ARG A 117 4.14 -0.26 2.99
C ARG A 117 4.83 -1.56 2.60
N GLY A 118 6.10 -1.74 2.97
CA GLY A 118 6.84 -2.99 2.72
C GLY A 118 6.18 -4.18 3.40
N GLU A 119 5.84 -4.05 4.69
CA GLU A 119 5.11 -5.09 5.44
C GLU A 119 3.77 -5.42 4.78
N LEU A 120 2.98 -4.42 4.42
CA LEU A 120 1.69 -4.61 3.76
C LEU A 120 1.83 -5.21 2.36
N TYR A 121 2.87 -4.83 1.60
CA TYR A 121 3.16 -5.44 0.32
C TYR A 121 3.33 -6.95 0.45
N ASP A 122 4.14 -7.41 1.41
CA ASP A 122 4.40 -8.84 1.61
C ASP A 122 3.13 -9.58 2.07
N VAL A 123 2.29 -8.93 2.89
CA VAL A 123 0.97 -9.47 3.29
C VAL A 123 0.03 -9.58 2.08
N ILE A 124 -0.09 -8.52 1.27
CA ILE A 124 -0.95 -8.51 0.07
C ILE A 124 -0.49 -9.59 -0.90
N MET A 125 0.80 -9.69 -1.18
CA MET A 125 1.33 -10.69 -2.13
C MET A 125 1.09 -12.13 -1.66
N ARG A 126 0.99 -12.36 -0.35
CA ARG A 126 0.69 -13.68 0.23
C ARG A 126 -0.81 -14.00 0.24
N GLU A 127 -1.66 -13.01 0.54
CA GLU A 127 -3.08 -13.22 0.83
C GLU A 127 -4.02 -12.87 -0.32
N ALA A 128 -3.58 -12.06 -1.29
CA ALA A 128 -4.38 -11.73 -2.46
C ALA A 128 -4.64 -12.97 -3.33
N VAL A 129 -5.84 -13.02 -3.91
CA VAL A 129 -6.24 -14.07 -4.86
C VAL A 129 -5.45 -13.93 -6.16
N ALA A 130 -5.23 -12.70 -6.61
CA ALA A 130 -4.42 -12.39 -7.77
C ALA A 130 -3.80 -10.99 -7.64
N VAL A 131 -2.57 -10.86 -8.12
CA VAL A 131 -1.88 -9.57 -8.27
C VAL A 131 -1.30 -9.48 -9.67
N GLY A 132 -1.56 -8.36 -10.34
CA GLY A 132 -0.98 -8.00 -11.62
C GLY A 132 -0.23 -6.68 -11.53
N ILE A 133 0.90 -6.59 -12.24
CA ILE A 133 1.74 -5.38 -12.26
C ILE A 133 2.09 -5.03 -13.70
N GLY A 134 1.72 -3.83 -14.12
CA GLY A 134 2.00 -3.30 -15.45
C GLY A 134 2.92 -2.08 -15.42
N TYR A 135 3.63 -1.86 -16.52
CA TYR A 135 4.65 -0.83 -16.67
C TYR A 135 4.48 -0.12 -18.01
N ALA A 136 4.69 1.20 -18.03
CA ALA A 136 5.01 1.88 -19.28
C ALA A 136 6.35 2.62 -19.12
N SER A 137 7.26 2.31 -20.03
CA SER A 137 8.64 2.82 -20.01
C SER A 137 8.69 4.34 -20.28
N PRO A 138 9.77 5.03 -19.89
CA PRO A 138 9.98 6.44 -20.25
C PRO A 138 9.84 6.70 -21.75
N ALA A 139 10.43 5.84 -22.59
CA ALA A 139 10.31 5.93 -24.04
C ALA A 139 8.86 5.83 -24.52
N ARG A 140 8.07 4.91 -23.93
CA ARG A 140 6.65 4.78 -24.25
C ARG A 140 5.87 6.01 -23.78
N ILE A 141 6.17 6.54 -22.59
CA ILE A 141 5.55 7.77 -22.08
C ILE A 141 5.80 8.94 -23.03
N ASP A 142 7.03 9.09 -23.55
CA ASP A 142 7.38 10.13 -24.50
C ASP A 142 6.65 9.96 -25.84
N GLU A 143 6.43 8.72 -26.29
CA GLU A 143 5.75 8.41 -27.55
C GLU A 143 4.24 8.72 -27.51
N ILE A 144 3.55 8.31 -26.44
CA ILE A 144 2.08 8.32 -26.38
C ILE A 144 1.49 9.23 -25.31
N ASN A 145 2.31 10.03 -24.62
CA ASN A 145 1.99 10.83 -23.43
C ASN A 145 1.67 10.03 -22.16
N ILE A 146 1.78 10.72 -21.01
CA ILE A 146 1.63 10.09 -19.69
C ILE A 146 0.24 9.53 -19.42
N LEU A 147 -0.83 10.11 -19.98
CA LEU A 147 -2.19 9.64 -19.75
C LEU A 147 -2.41 8.29 -20.44
N GLN A 148 -2.03 8.18 -21.72
CA GLN A 148 -2.18 6.91 -22.45
C GLN A 148 -1.23 5.83 -21.94
N ALA A 149 0.00 6.19 -21.59
CA ALA A 149 0.95 5.28 -20.97
C ALA A 149 0.46 4.74 -19.62
N THR A 150 -0.26 5.56 -18.84
CA THR A 150 -0.92 5.10 -17.61
C THR A 150 -1.99 4.05 -17.93
N TYR A 151 -2.82 4.28 -18.94
CA TYR A 151 -3.83 3.29 -19.36
C TYR A 151 -3.21 2.00 -19.89
N GLU A 152 -2.07 2.06 -20.59
CA GLU A 152 -1.34 0.87 -21.01
C GLU A 152 -0.81 0.06 -19.82
N ALA A 153 -0.18 0.73 -18.85
CA ALA A 153 0.27 0.08 -17.62
C ALA A 153 -0.91 -0.58 -16.87
N MET A 154 -2.05 0.09 -16.77
CA MET A 154 -3.25 -0.48 -16.13
C MET A 154 -3.78 -1.71 -16.89
N ARG A 155 -3.85 -1.65 -18.23
CA ARG A 155 -4.25 -2.81 -19.06
C ARG A 155 -3.29 -3.99 -18.90
N GLU A 156 -1.99 -3.72 -18.87
CA GLU A 156 -0.98 -4.75 -18.64
C GLU A 156 -1.09 -5.35 -17.22
N ALA A 157 -1.39 -4.53 -16.20
CA ALA A 157 -1.64 -5.03 -14.86
C ALA A 157 -2.85 -5.98 -14.84
N ILE A 158 -3.97 -5.60 -15.47
CA ILE A 158 -5.17 -6.44 -15.58
C ILE A 158 -4.87 -7.75 -16.31
N SER A 159 -4.13 -7.71 -17.43
CA SER A 159 -3.87 -8.90 -18.25
C SER A 159 -2.98 -9.94 -17.57
N LYS A 160 -2.24 -9.53 -16.52
CA LYS A 160 -1.38 -10.41 -15.72
C LYS A 160 -2.08 -11.03 -14.51
N LEU A 161 -3.34 -10.70 -14.26
CA LEU A 161 -4.11 -11.36 -13.20
C LEU A 161 -4.33 -12.84 -13.55
N SER A 162 -4.07 -13.73 -12.60
CA SER A 162 -4.35 -15.17 -12.73
C SER A 162 -5.84 -15.48 -12.71
N VAL A 163 -6.65 -14.58 -12.18
CA VAL A 163 -8.12 -14.67 -12.10
C VAL A 163 -8.72 -13.46 -12.80
N LYS A 164 -9.69 -13.70 -13.68
CA LYS A 164 -10.41 -12.62 -14.36
C LYS A 164 -11.36 -11.94 -13.38
N PRO A 165 -11.28 -10.61 -13.19
CA PRO A 165 -12.23 -9.90 -12.36
C PRO A 165 -13.54 -9.63 -13.10
N ASP A 166 -14.62 -9.53 -12.32
CA ASP A 166 -15.96 -9.16 -12.77
C ASP A 166 -16.19 -7.64 -12.67
N VAL A 167 -15.55 -7.00 -11.69
CA VAL A 167 -15.62 -5.55 -11.44
C VAL A 167 -14.23 -4.97 -11.19
N LEU A 168 -13.93 -3.85 -11.84
CA LEU A 168 -12.75 -3.03 -11.58
C LEU A 168 -13.14 -1.79 -10.78
N LEU A 169 -12.52 -1.59 -9.62
CA LEU A 169 -12.55 -0.35 -8.85
C LEU A 169 -11.30 0.45 -9.20
N ASN A 170 -11.48 1.62 -9.79
CA ASN A 170 -10.38 2.45 -10.29
C ASN A 170 -10.34 3.79 -9.53
N ASP A 171 -9.16 4.34 -9.26
CA ASP A 171 -9.04 5.71 -8.74
C ASP A 171 -9.30 6.74 -9.85
N ALA A 172 -10.46 7.40 -9.79
CA ALA A 172 -10.91 8.50 -10.64
C ALA A 172 -10.96 8.29 -12.17
N VAL A 173 -10.50 7.16 -12.72
CA VAL A 173 -10.37 6.95 -14.17
C VAL A 173 -11.19 5.77 -14.72
N LYS A 174 -11.55 5.87 -16.00
CA LYS A 174 -12.06 4.75 -16.79
C LYS A 174 -10.98 4.34 -17.79
N ILE A 175 -10.56 3.08 -17.73
CA ILE A 175 -9.50 2.49 -18.55
C ILE A 175 -10.11 2.16 -19.92
N PRO A 176 -9.66 2.78 -21.02
CA PRO A 176 -10.12 2.44 -22.35
C PRO A 176 -9.70 1.03 -22.75
N GLN A 177 -10.45 0.41 -23.66
CA GLN A 177 -10.18 -0.94 -24.21
C GLN A 177 -10.26 -2.07 -23.18
N VAL A 178 -11.06 -1.88 -22.13
CA VAL A 178 -11.34 -2.89 -21.11
C VAL A 178 -12.85 -3.03 -20.97
N ASP A 179 -13.36 -4.20 -21.33
CA ASP A 179 -14.80 -4.50 -21.35
C ASP A 179 -15.35 -5.02 -20.00
N ILE A 180 -14.47 -5.16 -19.00
CA ILE A 180 -14.86 -5.47 -17.62
C ILE A 180 -15.63 -4.28 -17.05
N ARG A 181 -16.62 -4.52 -16.18
CA ARG A 181 -17.36 -3.43 -15.52
C ARG A 181 -16.39 -2.58 -14.71
N GLN A 182 -16.39 -1.27 -14.94
CA GLN A 182 -15.50 -0.32 -14.26
C GLN A 182 -16.29 0.67 -13.41
N VAL A 183 -15.82 0.88 -12.19
CA VAL A 183 -16.37 1.83 -11.23
C VAL A 183 -15.27 2.83 -10.86
N PRO A 184 -15.25 4.02 -11.49
CA PRO A 184 -14.33 5.08 -11.09
C PRO A 184 -14.76 5.67 -9.75
N ILE A 185 -13.82 5.80 -8.81
CA ILE A 185 -14.05 6.31 -7.46
C ILE A 185 -13.13 7.50 -7.22
N ILE A 186 -13.70 8.64 -6.82
CA ILE A 186 -12.89 9.82 -6.46
C ILE A 186 -12.28 9.59 -5.07
N LYS A 187 -10.94 9.64 -5.00
CA LYS A 187 -10.13 9.29 -3.82
C LYS A 187 -10.36 7.83 -3.44
N GLY A 188 -10.19 6.95 -4.42
CA GLY A 188 -10.46 5.52 -4.30
C GLY A 188 -9.57 4.84 -3.28
N ASP A 189 -8.31 5.25 -3.19
CA ASP A 189 -7.31 4.79 -2.21
C ASP A 189 -7.74 4.96 -0.74
N ALA A 190 -8.54 5.99 -0.43
CA ALA A 190 -9.09 6.24 0.90
C ALA A 190 -10.48 5.61 1.14
N LYS A 191 -11.09 4.99 0.13
CA LYS A 191 -12.48 4.50 0.17
C LYS A 191 -12.69 3.05 -0.28
N SER A 192 -11.64 2.41 -0.79
CA SER A 192 -11.65 1.03 -1.25
C SER A 192 -10.36 0.37 -0.78
N VAL A 193 -10.50 -0.71 -0.02
CA VAL A 193 -9.35 -1.52 0.42
C VAL A 193 -8.63 -2.16 -0.77
N SER A 194 -9.36 -2.47 -1.84
CA SER A 194 -8.78 -3.05 -3.06
C SER A 194 -7.91 -2.04 -3.80
N ILE A 195 -8.37 -0.79 -3.96
CA ILE A 195 -7.57 0.29 -4.56
C ILE A 195 -6.36 0.61 -3.67
N ALA A 196 -6.54 0.68 -2.35
CA ALA A 196 -5.43 0.88 -1.42
C ALA A 196 -4.35 -0.20 -1.55
N ALA A 197 -4.74 -1.47 -1.65
CA ALA A 197 -3.82 -2.58 -1.86
C ALA A 197 -3.08 -2.46 -3.21
N ALA A 198 -3.79 -2.13 -4.29
CA ALA A 198 -3.19 -1.89 -5.60
C ALA A 198 -2.18 -0.72 -5.57
N SER A 199 -2.51 0.38 -4.87
CA SER A 199 -1.63 1.52 -4.66
C SER A 199 -0.33 1.13 -3.97
N ILE A 200 -0.42 0.34 -2.90
CA ILE A 200 0.74 -0.15 -2.14
C ILE A 200 1.62 -1.04 -3.04
N VAL A 201 1.01 -1.98 -3.77
CA VAL A 201 1.73 -2.87 -4.69
C VAL A 201 2.48 -2.06 -5.76
N ALA A 202 1.80 -1.12 -6.41
CA ALA A 202 2.39 -0.26 -7.42
C ALA A 202 3.54 0.58 -6.83
N LYS A 203 3.30 1.23 -5.68
CA LYS A 203 4.24 2.12 -5.00
C LYS A 203 5.52 1.41 -4.57
N VAL A 204 5.40 0.29 -3.87
CA VAL A 204 6.56 -0.48 -3.40
C VAL A 204 7.36 -1.04 -4.56
N THR A 205 6.67 -1.54 -5.60
CA THR A 205 7.34 -2.06 -6.80
C THR A 205 8.12 -0.97 -7.52
N ARG A 206 7.52 0.20 -7.74
CA ARG A 206 8.20 1.32 -8.39
C ARG A 206 9.36 1.84 -7.55
N ASP A 207 9.19 1.97 -6.23
CA ASP A 207 10.23 2.48 -5.35
C ASP A 207 11.47 1.57 -5.34
N ARG A 208 11.27 0.25 -5.25
CA ARG A 208 12.35 -0.76 -5.37
C ARG A 208 13.04 -0.66 -6.73
N LEU A 209 12.30 -0.49 -7.82
CA LEU A 209 12.89 -0.33 -9.15
C LEU A 209 13.75 0.94 -9.27
N MET A 210 13.32 2.06 -8.68
CA MET A 210 14.12 3.29 -8.67
C MET A 210 15.39 3.16 -7.82
N GLU A 211 15.35 2.36 -6.75
CA GLU A 211 16.55 2.03 -5.94
C GLU A 211 17.53 1.17 -6.73
N GLU A 212 17.06 0.22 -7.54
CA GLU A 212 17.93 -0.53 -8.45
C GLU A 212 18.51 0.37 -9.55
N TYR A 213 17.73 1.30 -10.10
CA TYR A 213 18.25 2.27 -11.07
C TYR A 213 19.35 3.15 -10.50
N ASP A 214 19.27 3.54 -9.23
CA ASP A 214 20.30 4.36 -8.57
C ASP A 214 21.66 3.65 -8.53
N LYS A 215 21.66 2.32 -8.38
CA LYS A 215 22.91 1.51 -8.36
C LYS A 215 23.59 1.49 -9.73
N VAL A 216 22.81 1.43 -10.81
CA VAL A 216 23.33 1.31 -12.18
C VAL A 216 23.52 2.67 -12.88
N LEU A 217 22.81 3.70 -12.42
CA LEU A 217 22.90 5.08 -12.90
C LEU A 217 23.14 6.01 -11.69
N PRO A 218 24.32 5.93 -11.05
CA PRO A 218 24.62 6.73 -9.86
C PRO A 218 24.71 8.22 -10.20
N GLY A 219 24.51 9.07 -9.20
CA GLY A 219 24.66 10.53 -9.29
C GLY A 219 23.34 11.30 -9.37
N TYR A 220 22.24 10.66 -9.78
CA TYR A 220 20.91 11.32 -9.86
C TYR A 220 20.09 11.23 -8.56
N GLY A 221 20.50 10.39 -7.59
CA GLY A 221 19.82 10.23 -6.31
C GLY A 221 18.45 9.54 -6.40
N PHE A 222 18.24 8.67 -7.39
CA PHE A 222 16.99 7.97 -7.65
C PHE A 222 16.50 7.15 -6.46
N ALA A 223 17.42 6.62 -5.65
CA ALA A 223 17.06 5.90 -4.43
C ALA A 223 16.41 6.81 -3.38
N SER A 224 16.65 8.12 -3.40
CA SER A 224 16.00 9.09 -2.50
C SER A 224 14.78 9.72 -3.15
N ASN A 225 14.98 10.38 -4.30
CA ASN A 225 13.96 11.20 -4.94
C ASN A 225 12.97 10.39 -5.80
N LYS A 226 13.20 9.09 -6.03
CA LYS A 226 12.33 8.20 -6.82
C LYS A 226 12.02 8.73 -8.24
N GLY A 227 12.92 9.53 -8.81
CA GLY A 227 12.81 10.17 -10.12
C GLY A 227 12.03 11.49 -10.13
N TYR A 228 11.52 11.98 -8.99
CA TYR A 228 10.89 13.30 -8.91
C TYR A 228 11.95 14.40 -9.06
N GLY A 229 11.57 15.55 -9.63
CA GLY A 229 12.46 16.70 -9.85
C GLY A 229 12.79 17.45 -8.56
N SER A 230 13.50 16.80 -7.63
CA SER A 230 14.09 17.48 -6.47
C SER A 230 15.20 18.43 -6.93
N ALA A 231 15.59 19.40 -6.09
CA ALA A 231 16.69 20.30 -6.39
C ALA A 231 17.99 19.53 -6.73
N GLU A 232 18.27 18.46 -5.99
CA GLU A 232 19.41 17.56 -6.23
C GLU A 232 19.31 16.86 -7.59
N HIS A 233 18.13 16.33 -7.93
CA HIS A 233 17.93 15.64 -9.21
C HIS A 233 18.09 16.59 -10.41
N ILE A 234 17.54 17.81 -10.31
CA ILE A 234 17.67 18.82 -11.37
C ILE A 234 19.12 19.28 -11.50
N ALA A 235 19.86 19.42 -10.40
CA ALA A 235 21.28 19.74 -10.44
C ALA A 235 22.08 18.64 -11.14
N ALA A 236 21.87 17.37 -10.75
CA ALA A 236 22.51 16.22 -11.38
C ALA A 236 22.16 16.12 -12.88
N LEU A 237 20.91 16.40 -13.25
CA LEU A 237 20.48 16.41 -14.65
C LEU A 237 21.21 17.48 -15.49
N LYS A 238 21.50 18.66 -14.92
CA LYS A 238 22.27 19.72 -15.59
C LYS A 238 23.76 19.42 -15.70
N GLU A 239 24.32 18.77 -14.68
CA GLU A 239 25.75 18.46 -14.61
C GLU A 239 26.13 17.23 -15.43
N ILE A 240 25.36 16.14 -15.29
CA ILE A 240 25.65 14.83 -15.89
C ILE A 240 24.94 14.68 -17.25
N GLY A 241 23.84 15.41 -17.46
CA GLY A 241 22.94 15.24 -18.61
C GLY A 241 21.87 14.16 -18.38
N PRO A 242 20.92 13.98 -19.32
CA PRO A 242 19.86 13.00 -19.18
C PRO A 242 20.35 11.56 -19.35
N SER A 243 19.80 10.65 -18.54
CA SER A 243 20.02 9.20 -18.64
C SER A 243 18.93 8.48 -19.45
N PRO A 244 19.10 7.20 -19.84
CA PRO A 244 18.12 6.44 -20.61
C PRO A 244 16.73 6.28 -19.94
N ILE A 245 16.63 6.50 -18.64
CA ILE A 245 15.35 6.41 -17.91
C ILE A 245 14.66 7.76 -17.72
N HIS A 246 15.24 8.86 -18.19
CA HIS A 246 14.57 10.16 -18.19
C HIS A 246 13.51 10.23 -19.29
N ARG A 247 12.40 10.90 -18.99
CA ARG A 247 11.32 11.18 -19.93
C ARG A 247 11.66 12.47 -20.65
N GLN A 248 12.08 12.38 -21.90
CA GLN A 248 12.58 13.52 -22.68
C GLN A 248 11.53 14.64 -22.78
N SER A 249 10.25 14.27 -22.89
CA SER A 249 9.13 15.21 -22.92
C SER A 249 8.92 16.00 -21.62
N PHE A 250 9.50 15.57 -20.49
CA PHE A 250 9.34 16.21 -19.17
C PHE A 250 10.53 17.09 -18.80
N ILE A 251 11.70 16.82 -19.39
CA ILE A 251 12.96 17.42 -18.95
C ILE A 251 13.46 18.58 -19.81
N GLY A 252 12.78 18.88 -20.93
CA GLY A 252 13.24 19.89 -21.89
C GLY A 252 13.44 21.31 -21.35
N HIS A 253 12.93 21.63 -20.16
CA HIS A 253 13.16 22.93 -19.49
C HIS A 253 14.34 22.91 -18.50
N PHE A 254 14.89 21.75 -18.20
CA PHE A 254 15.99 21.58 -17.24
C PHE A 254 17.34 21.30 -17.93
N VAL A 255 17.30 20.80 -19.16
CA VAL A 255 18.46 20.48 -20.00
C VAL A 255 18.72 21.61 -20.99
#